data_AF-A0A0B2Q1A1-F1
#
_entry.id   AF-A0A0B2Q1A1-F1
#
_cell.length_a   1.000
_cell.length_b   1.000
_cell.length_c   1.000
_cell.angle_alpha   90.00
_cell.angle_beta   90.00
_cell.angle_gamma   90.00
#
_symmetry.space_group_name_H-M   'P 1'
#
loop_
_entity.id
_entity.type
_entity.pdbx_description
1 polymer ?
#
loop_
_entity_poly.entity_id
_entity_poly.type
_entity_poly.pdbx_seq_one_letter_code
_entity_poly.pdbx_strand_id
1 'polypeptide(L)'
;MDIDGIAGINDENSDKTKGKCKLYVGSQSLGYRRDHMEVMSPLKNGVVVDYNIVYNIWDHALRECLLVNPKERPMLLLIII
;
A
#
# COMPACT_ATOMS: atom_id res chain seq x y z
N MET A 1 -1.51 39.56 -17.29
CA MET A 1 -1.42 38.09 -17.34
C MET A 1 -0.03 37.77 -16.90
N ASP A 2 0.14 37.43 -15.62
CA ASP A 2 1.30 36.73 -15.07
C ASP A 2 0.74 35.94 -13.88
N ILE A 3 0.54 34.64 -14.06
CA ILE A 3 0.08 33.70 -13.03
C ILE A 3 1.13 32.61 -12.97
N ASP A 4 2.15 32.80 -12.12
CA ASP A 4 3.08 31.74 -11.77
C ASP A 4 2.75 31.27 -10.35
N GLY A 5 1.60 30.58 -10.26
CA GLY A 5 1.25 29.78 -9.11
C GLY A 5 1.98 28.44 -9.17
N ILE A 6 3.10 28.34 -8.47
CA ILE A 6 3.59 27.06 -7.95
C ILE A 6 3.47 27.14 -6.43
N ALA A 7 2.26 26.79 -5.96
CA ALA A 7 2.11 26.30 -4.61
C ALA A 7 2.88 24.98 -4.54
N GLY A 8 4.06 25.00 -3.94
CA GLY A 8 4.71 23.80 -3.46
C GLY A 8 3.76 23.17 -2.44
N ILE A 9 3.02 22.17 -2.88
CA ILE A 9 2.23 21.32 -2.00
C ILE A 9 3.25 20.46 -1.26
N ASN A 10 3.77 21.01 -0.17
CA ASN A 10 4.47 20.23 0.85
C ASN A 10 3.40 19.36 1.49
N ASP A 11 3.25 18.15 0.94
CA ASP A 11 2.40 17.07 1.44
C ASP A 11 3.02 16.46 2.73
N GLU A 12 3.37 17.34 3.67
CA GLU A 12 3.96 17.04 4.97
C GLU A 12 2.87 16.85 6.04
N ASN A 13 1.70 16.32 5.63
CA ASN A 13 0.59 16.12 6.55
C ASN A 13 -0.24 14.86 6.22
N SER A 14 0.40 13.75 5.87
CA SER A 14 -0.31 12.46 5.76
C SER A 14 -0.28 11.62 7.06
N ASP A 15 0.45 12.05 8.09
CA ASP A 15 0.72 11.22 9.26
C ASP A 15 -0.15 11.52 10.50
N LYS A 16 -1.23 12.31 10.36
CA LYS A 16 -2.06 12.75 11.50
C LYS A 16 -3.50 12.24 11.52
N THR A 17 -3.82 11.23 10.72
CA THR A 17 -5.15 10.59 10.73
C THR A 17 -5.11 9.09 10.46
N LYS A 18 -4.05 8.37 10.87
CA LYS A 18 -4.10 6.90 10.94
C LYS A 18 -4.89 6.46 12.19
N GLY A 19 -6.18 6.83 12.23
CA GLY A 19 -7.18 5.96 12.87
C GLY A 19 -7.10 4.57 12.23
N LYS A 20 -7.67 3.54 12.85
CA LYS A 20 -7.62 2.14 12.36
C LYS A 20 -8.29 2.01 10.97
N CYS A 21 -7.62 2.44 9.91
CA CYS A 21 -8.04 2.24 8.54
C CYS A 21 -7.87 0.76 8.23
N LYS A 22 -9.00 0.08 7.99
CA LYS A 22 -9.01 -1.32 7.60
C LYS A 22 -8.53 -1.41 6.15
N LEU A 23 -7.42 -2.13 5.94
CA LEU A 23 -6.91 -2.41 4.60
C LEU A 23 -7.66 -3.58 3.98
N TYR A 24 -8.02 -3.43 2.71
CA TYR A 24 -8.73 -4.44 1.92
C TYR A 24 -7.81 -4.86 0.77
N VAL A 25 -7.41 -6.13 0.77
CA VAL A 25 -6.47 -6.70 -0.22
C VAL A 25 -7.15 -7.83 -0.98
N GLY A 26 -6.82 -7.98 -2.26
CA GLY A 26 -7.31 -9.06 -3.11
C GLY A 26 -8.57 -8.74 -3.90
N SER A 27 -8.79 -9.49 -4.98
CA SER A 27 -9.87 -9.23 -5.94
C SER A 27 -11.26 -9.30 -5.30
N GLN A 28 -11.47 -10.19 -4.33
CA GLN A 28 -12.75 -10.34 -3.64
C GLN A 28 -13.07 -9.11 -2.77
N SER A 29 -12.07 -8.59 -2.06
CA SER A 29 -12.22 -7.44 -1.15
C SER A 29 -12.47 -6.13 -1.90
N LEU A 30 -11.89 -6.00 -3.11
CA LEU A 30 -12.00 -4.84 -3.99
C LEU A 30 -13.24 -4.88 -4.89
N GLY A 31 -13.87 -6.05 -5.09
CA GLY A 31 -15.06 -6.20 -5.92
C GLY A 31 -16.31 -5.48 -5.40
N TYR A 32 -16.28 -5.03 -4.14
CA TYR A 32 -17.34 -4.24 -3.52
C TYR A 32 -16.88 -2.79 -3.32
N ARG A 33 -17.50 -1.85 -4.04
CA ARG A 33 -17.23 -0.42 -3.89
C ARG A 33 -17.80 0.07 -2.55
N ARG A 34 -16.98 0.75 -1.76
CA ARG A 34 -17.36 1.37 -0.49
C ARG A 34 -17.16 2.87 -0.61
N ASP A 35 -18.05 3.63 0.02
CA ASP A 35 -17.87 5.08 0.12
C ASP A 35 -16.58 5.37 0.91
N HIS A 36 -15.83 6.37 0.47
CA HIS A 36 -14.53 6.76 1.06
C HIS A 36 -13.43 5.69 0.98
N MET A 37 -13.53 4.73 0.06
CA MET A 37 -12.45 3.77 -0.20
C MET A 37 -11.38 4.40 -1.10
N GLU A 38 -10.18 4.55 -0.57
CA GLU A 38 -9.01 5.01 -1.31
C GLU A 38 -8.16 3.81 -1.78
N VAL A 39 -7.60 3.92 -2.99
CA VAL A 39 -6.63 2.94 -3.52
C VAL A 39 -5.24 3.50 -3.37
N MET A 40 -4.43 2.83 -2.56
CA MET A 40 -3.07 3.25 -2.25
C MET A 40 -2.06 2.38 -2.99
N SER A 41 -1.05 3.01 -3.62
CA SER A 41 0.10 2.28 -4.15
C SER A 41 1.14 2.06 -3.06
N PRO A 42 1.59 0.82 -2.79
CA PRO A 42 2.70 0.56 -1.88
C PRO A 42 4.06 1.00 -2.43
N LEU A 43 4.13 1.28 -3.74
CA LEU A 43 5.35 1.61 -4.47
C LEU A 43 5.26 3.02 -5.08
N LYS A 44 6.38 3.74 -5.05
CA LYS A 44 6.59 4.98 -5.79
C LYS A 44 7.97 4.93 -6.42
N ASN A 45 8.05 5.15 -7.73
CA ASN A 45 9.32 5.07 -8.49
C ASN A 45 10.08 3.73 -8.28
N GLY A 46 9.36 2.62 -8.15
CA GLY A 46 9.96 1.29 -7.93
C GLY A 46 10.42 1.02 -6.49
N VAL A 47 10.29 1.99 -5.58
CA VAL A 47 10.70 1.88 -4.18
C VAL A 47 9.46 1.76 -3.29
N VAL A 48 9.57 0.95 -2.23
CA VAL A 48 8.54 0.83 -1.20
C VAL A 48 8.43 2.13 -0.42
N VAL A 49 7.22 2.71 -0.40
CA VAL A 49 6.94 3.96 0.34
C VAL A 49 6.09 3.75 1.59
N ASP A 50 5.34 2.66 1.68
CA ASP A 50 4.59 2.29 2.88
C ASP A 50 4.72 0.79 3.16
N TYR A 51 5.56 0.47 4.15
CA TYR A 51 5.79 -0.92 4.58
C TYR A 51 4.57 -1.56 5.25
N ASN A 52 3.67 -0.78 5.86
CA ASN A 52 2.47 -1.32 6.46
C ASN A 52 1.50 -1.85 5.38
N ILE A 53 1.37 -1.14 4.26
CA ILE A 53 0.59 -1.61 3.11
C ILE A 53 1.24 -2.88 2.52
N VAL A 54 2.57 -2.86 2.30
CA VAL A 54 3.30 -4.03 1.78
C VAL A 54 3.12 -5.25 2.67
N TYR A 55 3.20 -5.07 4.00
CA TYR A 55 3.00 -6.16 4.95
C TYR A 55 1.61 -6.78 4.84
N ASN A 56 0.55 -5.97 4.71
CA ASN A 56 -0.81 -6.48 4.53
C ASN A 56 -0.99 -7.21 3.19
N ILE A 57 -0.31 -6.77 2.13
CA ILE A 57 -0.28 -7.48 0.85
C ILE A 57 0.39 -8.83 0.99
N TRP A 58 1.56 -8.88 1.63
CA TRP A 58 2.29 -10.13 1.87
C TRP A 58 1.51 -11.09 2.75
N ASP A 59 0.88 -10.61 3.82
CA ASP A 59 0.11 -11.46 4.73
C ASP A 59 -1.06 -12.12 3.98
N HIS A 60 -1.83 -11.34 3.21
CA HIS A 60 -2.90 -11.85 2.36
C HIS A 60 -2.38 -12.85 1.31
N ALA A 61 -1.33 -12.49 0.56
CA ALA A 61 -0.79 -13.35 -0.48
C ALA A 61 -0.24 -14.68 0.07
N LEU A 62 0.50 -14.63 1.18
CA LEU A 62 1.16 -15.81 1.74
C LEU A 62 0.18 -16.71 2.49
N ARG A 63 -0.72 -16.13 3.28
CA ARG A 63 -1.64 -16.91 4.13
C ARG A 63 -2.92 -17.27 3.42
N GLU A 64 -3.54 -16.35 2.68
CA GLU A 64 -4.87 -16.58 2.10
C GLU A 64 -4.79 -17.10 0.67
N CYS A 65 -3.80 -16.66 -0.13
CA CYS A 65 -3.63 -17.17 -1.49
C CYS A 65 -2.74 -18.41 -1.57
N LEU A 66 -1.56 -18.38 -0.93
CA LEU A 66 -0.56 -19.45 -1.03
C LEU A 66 -0.66 -20.49 0.09
N LEU A 67 -1.31 -20.18 1.21
CA LEU A 67 -1.43 -21.05 2.39
C LEU A 67 -0.05 -21.54 2.91
N VAL A 68 0.97 -20.68 2.86
CA VAL A 68 2.34 -20.98 3.29
C VAL A 68 2.67 -20.23 4.57
N ASN A 69 3.35 -20.90 5.51
CA ASN A 69 4.02 -20.24 6.63
C ASN A 69 5.38 -19.69 6.17
N PRO A 70 5.57 -18.36 6.10
CA PRO A 70 6.84 -17.79 5.64
C PRO A 70 8.02 -18.06 6.60
N LYS A 71 7.76 -18.53 7.83
CA LYS A 71 8.83 -18.89 8.78
C LYS A 71 9.44 -20.26 8.54
N GLU A 72 8.75 -21.13 7.81
CA GLU A 72 9.17 -22.52 7.59
C GLU A 72 9.86 -22.72 6.24
N ARG A 73 9.80 -21.72 5.35
CA ARG A 73 10.31 -21.82 3.98
C ARG A 73 11.08 -20.56 3.59
N PRO A 74 12.26 -20.67 2.94
CA PRO A 74 12.95 -19.51 2.43
C PRO A 74 12.13 -18.81 1.33
N MET A 75 12.09 -17.48 1.38
CA MET A 75 11.39 -16.64 0.40
C MET A 75 12.41 -15.98 -0.52
N LEU A 76 12.14 -16.00 -1.83
CA LEU A 76 12.90 -15.24 -2.80
C LEU A 76 12.22 -13.88 -3.02
N LEU A 77 12.97 -12.80 -2.81
CA LEU A 77 12.51 -11.45 -3.08
C LEU A 77 13.29 -10.87 -4.27
N LEU A 78 12.57 -10.39 -5.29
CA LEU A 78 13.18 -9.67 -6.39
C LEU A 78 13.43 -8.22 -5.95
N ILE A 79 14.70 -7.84 -5.85
CA ILE A 79 15.14 -6.47 -5.60
C ILE A 79 15.75 -5.95 -6.90
N ILE A 80 15.23 -4.81 -7.38
CA ILE A 80 15.84 -4.08 -8.50
C ILE A 80 16.83 -3.10 -7.88
N ILE A 81 18.12 -3.29 -8.16
CA ILE A 81 19.25 -2.49 -7.67
C ILE A 81 19.59 -1.41 -8.69
#